data_AF-A0A6N2VXS8-F1
#
_entry.id   AF-A0A6N2VXS8-F1
#
_cell.length_a   1.000
_cell.length_b   1.000
_cell.length_c   1.000
_cell.angle_alpha   90.00
_cell.angle_beta   90.00
_cell.angle_gamma   90.00
#
_symmetry.space_group_name_H-M   'P 1'
#
loop_
_entity.id
_entity.type
_entity.pdbx_description
1 polymer ?
#
loop_
_entity_poly.entity_id
_entity_poly.type
_entity_poly.pdbx_seq_one_letter_code
_entity_poly.pdbx_strand_id
1 'polypeptide(L)'
;MILFDEYDKTFDEKKHNCQAEMLSLFDGVSAGKKLFVITCNEIQSLSQYLINRPGRFHYHFRFLYPTADEIRDYMEDKLDKQYYDEIENVIAFSVRMNLNYDCLRSIAFELNNGLKFQEAINDLNIIRISQYKNIKIIVEFENQATLSGKIKEWQLYDNTITDMSIYLPDNIRPLSYVGEYIGEFPMNFSNNYIDKDKRMLMFHVTNPEPEYDIAYTHESQDEEKTDEGKKITDILDKLYIGQKIKRIYAVPSDQKDKFRFF
;
A
#
# COMPACT_ATOMS: atom_id res chain seq x y z
N MET A 1 35.72 -0.94 -7.33
CA MET A 1 34.25 -0.84 -7.44
C MET A 1 33.95 0.30 -8.40
N ILE A 2 32.97 0.13 -9.29
CA ILE A 2 32.48 1.16 -10.22
C ILE A 2 30.99 1.33 -9.93
N LEU A 3 30.58 2.56 -9.64
CA LEU A 3 29.20 2.94 -9.36
C LEU A 3 28.66 3.78 -10.52
N PHE A 4 27.53 3.38 -11.08
CA PHE A 4 26.74 4.23 -11.95
C PHE A 4 25.51 4.70 -11.19
N ASP A 5 25.44 6.01 -10.97
CA ASP A 5 24.29 6.62 -10.29
C ASP A 5 23.21 7.02 -11.30
N GLU A 6 21.94 6.91 -10.91
CA GLU A 6 20.76 7.15 -11.73
C GLU A 6 20.91 6.57 -13.15
N TYR A 7 21.29 5.30 -13.23
CA TYR A 7 21.63 4.62 -14.49
C TYR A 7 20.49 4.67 -15.51
N ASP A 8 19.25 4.55 -15.03
CA ASP A 8 18.01 4.65 -15.81
C ASP A 8 17.83 6.01 -16.49
N LYS A 9 18.28 7.10 -15.85
CA LYS A 9 18.20 8.46 -16.40
C LYS A 9 19.42 8.81 -17.26
N THR A 10 20.60 8.39 -16.82
CA THR A 10 21.88 8.72 -17.47
C THR A 10 22.05 7.95 -18.79
N PHE A 11 21.58 6.71 -18.84
CA PHE A 11 21.68 5.83 -20.00
C PHE A 11 20.29 5.49 -20.53
N ASP A 12 19.57 6.49 -21.04
CA ASP A 12 18.22 6.32 -21.59
C ASP A 12 18.23 5.44 -22.85
N GLU A 13 17.58 4.26 -22.78
CA GLU A 13 17.46 3.33 -23.91
C GLU A 13 16.70 3.97 -25.09
N LYS A 14 15.79 4.90 -24.83
CA LYS A 14 14.95 5.56 -25.86
C LYS A 14 15.70 6.58 -26.69
N LYS A 15 16.77 7.18 -26.17
CA LYS A 15 17.50 8.24 -26.89
C LYS A 15 18.58 7.67 -27.80
N HIS A 16 19.34 6.66 -27.36
CA HIS A 16 20.52 6.21 -28.12
C HIS A 16 20.91 4.73 -27.93
N ASN A 17 20.03 3.87 -27.38
CA ASN A 17 20.37 2.46 -27.10
C ASN A 17 21.65 2.28 -26.24
N CYS A 18 22.02 3.29 -25.45
CA CYS A 18 23.28 3.33 -24.69
C CYS A 18 23.45 2.12 -23.75
N GLN A 19 22.34 1.64 -23.17
CA GLN A 19 22.38 0.49 -22.27
C GLN A 19 22.82 -0.79 -22.99
N ALA A 20 22.44 -0.97 -24.27
CA ALA A 20 22.84 -2.15 -25.05
C ALA A 20 24.34 -2.14 -25.35
N GLU A 21 24.92 -0.97 -25.64
CA GLU A 21 26.36 -0.83 -25.87
C GLU A 21 27.18 -1.18 -24.61
N MET A 22 26.63 -0.88 -23.43
CA MET A 22 27.26 -1.19 -22.14
C MET A 22 27.14 -2.65 -21.71
N LEU A 23 26.34 -3.50 -22.37
CA LEU A 23 26.16 -4.91 -21.98
C LEU A 23 27.48 -5.69 -21.95
N SER A 24 28.38 -5.39 -22.89
CA SER A 24 29.71 -6.01 -22.98
C SER A 24 30.57 -5.77 -21.73
N LEU A 25 30.34 -4.67 -21.01
CA LEU A 25 31.03 -4.36 -19.74
C LEU A 25 30.58 -5.30 -18.63
N PHE A 26 29.31 -5.70 -18.64
CA PHE A 26 28.69 -6.57 -17.62
C PHE A 26 28.77 -8.06 -17.96
N ASP A 27 29.08 -8.41 -19.22
CA ASP A 27 29.21 -9.81 -19.69
C ASP A 27 30.55 -10.48 -19.35
N GLY A 28 31.41 -9.83 -18.54
CA GLY A 28 32.65 -10.44 -18.05
C GLY A 28 33.77 -10.57 -19.09
N VAL A 29 33.59 -9.99 -20.27
CA VAL A 29 34.63 -9.91 -21.33
C VAL A 29 35.72 -8.89 -20.96
N SER A 30 35.43 -7.95 -20.06
CA SER A 30 36.39 -6.95 -19.61
C SER A 30 37.49 -7.57 -18.71
N ALA A 31 38.74 -7.19 -18.95
CA ALA A 31 39.88 -7.68 -18.19
C ALA A 31 39.85 -7.16 -16.74
N GLY A 32 39.71 -8.07 -15.77
CA GLY A 32 39.85 -7.81 -14.32
C GLY A 32 38.58 -8.04 -13.50
N LYS A 33 38.73 -8.42 -12.23
CA LYS A 33 37.61 -8.59 -11.28
C LYS A 33 37.14 -7.22 -10.78
N LYS A 34 36.14 -6.63 -11.43
CA LYS A 34 35.52 -5.37 -11.01
C LYS A 34 34.12 -5.63 -10.43
N LEU A 35 33.82 -4.98 -9.31
CA LEU A 35 32.45 -4.88 -8.79
C LEU A 35 31.76 -3.70 -9.45
N PHE A 36 30.67 -3.97 -10.17
CA PHE A 36 29.78 -2.96 -10.74
C PHE A 36 28.54 -2.81 -9.85
N VAL A 37 28.18 -1.58 -9.54
CA VAL A 37 26.96 -1.21 -8.82
C VAL A 37 26.23 -0.19 -9.68
N ILE A 38 24.92 -0.40 -9.86
CA ILE A 38 24.04 0.57 -10.52
C ILE A 38 22.95 0.97 -9.53
N THR A 39 22.62 2.26 -9.48
CA THR A 39 21.38 2.73 -8.85
C THR A 39 20.37 3.06 -9.95
N CYS A 40 19.10 2.83 -9.67
CA CYS A 40 18.01 3.16 -10.58
C CYS A 40 16.79 3.56 -9.78
N ASN A 41 16.02 4.52 -10.29
CA ASN A 41 14.75 4.91 -9.71
C ASN A 41 13.60 4.12 -10.35
N GLU A 42 13.67 3.92 -11.67
CA GLU A 42 12.63 3.23 -12.44
C GLU A 42 13.17 1.96 -13.10
N ILE A 43 12.86 0.80 -12.51
CA ILE A 43 13.22 -0.51 -13.09
C ILE A 43 12.71 -0.69 -14.53
N GLN A 44 11.54 -0.11 -14.85
CA GLN A 44 10.95 -0.21 -16.20
C GLN A 44 11.75 0.55 -17.26
N SER A 45 12.61 1.47 -16.83
CA SER A 45 13.51 2.25 -17.69
C SER A 45 14.86 1.55 -17.90
N LEU A 46 15.07 0.39 -17.26
CA LEU A 46 16.21 -0.49 -17.54
C LEU A 46 15.91 -1.42 -18.71
N SER A 47 16.94 -1.68 -19.51
CA SER A 47 16.87 -2.62 -20.61
C SER A 47 16.52 -4.03 -20.10
N GLN A 48 15.63 -4.71 -20.82
CA GLN A 48 15.26 -6.10 -20.56
C GLN A 48 16.47 -7.07 -20.58
N TYR A 49 17.58 -6.66 -21.19
CA TYR A 49 18.82 -7.45 -21.22
C TYR A 49 19.61 -7.39 -19.90
N LEU A 50 19.26 -6.49 -18.98
CA LEU A 50 19.82 -6.39 -17.63
C LEU A 50 18.94 -7.09 -16.59
N ILE A 51 17.62 -7.03 -16.76
CA ILE A 51 16.63 -7.60 -15.82
C ILE A 51 16.54 -9.12 -16.00
N ASN A 52 16.38 -9.87 -14.90
CA ASN A 52 16.29 -11.35 -14.88
C ASN A 52 17.51 -12.05 -15.51
N ARG A 53 18.68 -11.42 -15.45
CA ARG A 53 19.96 -11.97 -15.94
C ARG A 53 21.01 -12.01 -14.80
N PRO A 54 20.92 -12.99 -13.88
CA PRO A 54 21.84 -13.08 -12.74
C PRO A 54 23.31 -13.31 -13.12
N GLY A 55 23.59 -13.72 -14.36
CA GLY A 55 24.95 -13.79 -14.90
C GLY A 55 25.62 -12.42 -15.12
N ARG A 56 24.82 -11.34 -15.21
CA ARG A 56 25.30 -9.95 -15.33
C ARG A 56 25.20 -9.23 -14.00
N PHE A 57 23.99 -9.21 -13.44
CA PHE A 57 23.69 -8.60 -12.14
C PHE A 57 23.25 -9.67 -11.16
N HIS A 58 24.19 -10.11 -10.35
CA HIS A 58 23.96 -11.19 -9.38
C HIS A 58 23.07 -10.76 -8.21
N TYR A 59 23.21 -9.50 -7.77
CA TYR A 59 22.45 -8.94 -6.66
C TYR A 59 21.52 -7.83 -7.14
N HIS A 60 20.31 -7.80 -6.59
CA HIS A 60 19.32 -6.77 -6.84
C HIS A 60 18.69 -6.33 -5.52
N PHE A 61 19.29 -5.29 -4.92
CA PHE A 61 18.77 -4.68 -3.71
C PHE A 61 17.63 -3.72 -4.06
N ARG A 62 16.50 -3.86 -3.36
CA ARG A 62 15.37 -2.93 -3.46
C ARG A 62 15.17 -2.23 -2.14
N PHE A 63 15.33 -0.91 -2.16
CA PHE A 63 15.04 -0.06 -1.03
C PHE A 63 13.54 0.24 -1.02
N LEU A 64 12.86 -0.26 0.01
CA LEU A 64 11.44 0.03 0.25
C LEU A 64 11.32 1.33 1.06
N TYR A 65 10.13 1.91 1.05
CA TYR A 65 9.81 3.00 1.96
C TYR A 65 9.90 2.53 3.42
N PRO A 66 10.39 3.39 4.34
CA PRO A 66 10.51 3.07 5.75
C PRO A 66 9.15 2.73 6.38
N THR A 67 9.18 1.78 7.31
CA THR A 67 8.07 1.39 8.17
C THR A 67 7.77 2.47 9.20
N ALA A 68 6.62 2.38 9.89
CA ALA A 68 6.30 3.26 11.00
C ALA A 68 7.38 3.25 12.11
N ASP A 69 8.09 2.13 12.29
CA ASP A 69 9.21 2.04 13.24
C ASP A 69 10.45 2.70 12.75
N GLU A 70 10.85 2.39 11.52
CA GLU A 70 12.02 3.03 10.92
C GLU A 70 11.82 4.55 10.82
N ILE A 71 10.58 5.01 10.59
CA ILE A 71 10.23 6.43 10.67
C ILE A 71 10.39 6.93 12.10
N ARG A 72 9.82 6.25 13.11
CA ARG A 72 9.95 6.67 14.51
C ARG A 72 11.41 6.75 14.93
N ASP A 73 12.17 5.69 14.74
CA ASP A 73 13.59 5.60 15.09
C ASP A 73 14.39 6.70 14.38
N TYR A 74 14.10 6.94 13.09
CA TYR A 74 14.74 8.01 12.33
C TYR A 74 14.38 9.40 12.87
N MET A 75 13.10 9.67 13.13
CA MET A 75 12.66 10.97 13.61
C MET A 75 13.14 11.24 15.04
N GLU A 76 13.15 10.24 15.92
CA GLU A 76 13.73 10.36 17.27
C GLU A 76 15.23 10.66 17.23
N ASP A 77 15.98 10.09 16.26
CA ASP A 77 17.40 10.38 16.04
C ASP A 77 17.65 11.78 15.45
N LYS A 78 16.71 12.32 14.65
CA LYS A 78 16.90 13.60 13.95
C LYS A 78 16.23 14.81 14.59
N LEU A 79 15.22 14.62 15.43
CA LEU A 79 14.48 15.71 16.07
C LEU A 79 15.03 16.05 17.46
N ASP A 80 14.93 17.33 17.81
CA ASP A 80 15.05 17.74 19.21
C ASP A 80 13.85 17.20 20.01
N LYS A 81 14.10 16.75 21.25
CA LYS A 81 13.08 16.11 22.11
C LYS A 81 11.81 16.93 22.31
N GLN A 82 11.88 18.24 22.18
CA GLN A 82 10.73 19.14 22.31
C GLN A 82 9.70 18.98 21.18
N TYR A 83 10.08 18.37 20.06
CA TYR A 83 9.22 18.16 18.88
C TYR A 83 8.79 16.68 18.70
N TYR A 84 9.03 15.82 19.70
CA TYR A 84 8.66 14.40 19.62
C TYR A 84 7.14 14.17 19.54
N ASP A 85 6.34 15.14 19.98
CA ASP A 85 4.89 15.14 19.84
C ASP A 85 4.42 15.17 18.38
N GLU A 86 5.25 15.65 17.45
CA GLU A 86 4.96 15.68 16.02
C GLU A 86 5.27 14.35 15.30
N ILE A 87 6.01 13.43 15.91
CA ILE A 87 6.43 12.16 15.27
C ILE A 87 5.22 11.32 14.85
N GLU A 88 4.18 11.28 15.68
CA GLU A 88 2.96 10.53 15.36
C GLU A 88 2.20 11.14 14.17
N ASN A 89 2.30 12.45 13.96
CA ASN A 89 1.73 13.12 12.79
C ASN A 89 2.47 12.71 11.51
N VAL A 90 3.81 12.60 11.57
CA VAL A 90 4.65 12.11 10.46
C VAL A 90 4.30 10.67 10.10
N ILE A 91 4.15 9.79 11.10
CA ILE A 91 3.79 8.39 10.90
C ILE A 91 2.37 8.26 10.34
N ALA A 92 1.41 9.01 10.88
CA ALA A 92 0.05 9.02 10.34
C ALA A 92 0.04 9.48 8.87
N PHE A 93 0.87 10.47 8.53
CA PHE A 93 1.04 10.93 7.16
C PHE A 93 1.72 9.90 6.26
N SER A 94 2.68 9.12 6.76
CA SER A 94 3.36 8.08 5.98
C SER A 94 2.46 6.91 5.58
N VAL A 95 1.37 6.69 6.33
CA VAL A 95 0.32 5.72 5.95
C VAL A 95 -0.42 6.18 4.68
N ARG A 96 -0.60 7.49 4.56
CA ARG A 96 -1.36 8.16 3.50
C ARG A 96 -0.49 8.38 2.26
N MET A 97 0.78 8.74 2.47
CA MET A 97 1.73 9.03 1.40
C MET A 97 3.06 8.34 1.65
N ASN A 98 3.67 7.82 0.59
CA ASN A 98 4.97 7.17 0.72
C ASN A 98 6.05 8.23 1.01
N LEU A 99 6.64 8.20 2.20
CA LEU A 99 7.76 9.07 2.58
C LEU A 99 9.07 8.31 2.45
N ASN A 100 10.00 8.80 1.64
CA ASN A 100 11.38 8.29 1.63
C ASN A 100 12.22 9.05 2.67
N TYR A 101 13.47 8.62 2.89
CA TYR A 101 14.36 9.28 3.86
C TYR A 101 14.72 10.73 3.52
N ASP A 102 14.62 11.13 2.25
CA ASP A 102 14.81 12.53 1.84
C ASP A 102 13.63 13.41 2.28
N CYS A 103 12.39 12.91 2.13
CA CYS A 103 11.20 13.53 2.70
C CYS A 103 11.31 13.62 4.24
N LEU A 104 11.69 12.53 4.92
CA LEU A 104 11.82 12.52 6.39
C LEU A 104 12.89 13.51 6.86
N ARG A 105 14.03 13.58 6.17
CA ARG A 105 15.07 14.56 6.48
C ARG A 105 14.55 15.99 6.37
N SER A 106 13.79 16.27 5.32
CA SER A 106 13.23 17.60 5.06
C SER A 106 12.18 17.97 6.11
N ILE A 107 11.29 17.04 6.46
CA ILE A 107 10.32 17.20 7.55
C ILE A 107 11.04 17.46 8.88
N ALA A 108 12.04 16.64 9.22
CA ALA A 108 12.79 16.81 10.46
C ALA A 108 13.50 18.17 10.55
N PHE A 109 14.04 18.65 9.42
CA PHE A 109 14.65 19.96 9.34
C PHE A 109 13.64 21.07 9.64
N GLU A 110 12.46 21.06 9.01
CA GLU A 110 11.43 22.09 9.24
C GLU A 110 10.90 22.07 10.69
N LEU A 111 10.66 20.88 11.24
CA LEU A 111 10.22 20.73 12.63
C LEU A 111 11.25 21.28 13.61
N ASN A 112 12.54 21.00 13.41
CA ASN A 112 13.60 21.53 14.27
C ASN A 112 13.73 23.07 14.18
N ASN A 113 13.31 23.68 13.07
CA ASN A 113 13.21 25.13 12.92
C ASN A 113 11.95 25.74 13.55
N GLY A 114 11.12 24.93 14.23
CA GLY A 114 9.98 25.38 15.01
C GLY A 114 8.65 25.41 14.26
N LEU A 115 8.61 24.92 13.02
CA LEU A 115 7.33 24.72 12.32
C LEU A 115 6.59 23.52 12.89
N LYS A 116 5.26 23.59 12.92
CA LYS A 116 4.44 22.40 13.15
C LYS A 116 4.41 21.52 11.91
N PHE A 117 4.20 20.22 12.09
CA PHE A 117 4.17 19.27 10.98
C PHE A 117 3.21 19.69 9.85
N GLN A 118 2.01 20.16 10.22
CA GLN A 118 0.99 20.58 9.27
C GLN A 118 1.44 21.78 8.42
N GLU A 119 2.21 22.70 8.99
CA GLU A 119 2.76 23.87 8.29
C GLU A 119 3.90 23.43 7.37
N ALA A 120 4.84 22.65 7.89
CA ALA A 120 5.97 22.12 7.14
C ALA A 120 5.55 21.37 5.87
N ILE A 121 4.53 20.50 5.96
CA ILE A 121 4.05 19.74 4.79
C ILE A 121 3.40 20.61 3.72
N ASN A 122 2.82 21.77 4.07
CA ASN A 122 2.24 22.67 3.09
C ASN A 122 3.31 23.38 2.25
N ASP A 123 4.49 23.62 2.82
CA ASP A 123 5.58 24.35 2.18
C ASP A 123 6.54 23.41 1.42
N LEU A 124 6.71 22.18 1.93
CA LEU A 124 7.60 21.19 1.34
C LEU A 124 7.08 20.68 0.00
N ASN A 125 8.00 20.42 -0.95
CA ASN A 125 7.70 19.78 -2.24
C ASN A 125 7.44 18.27 -2.10
N ILE A 126 6.61 17.90 -1.13
CA ILE A 126 6.15 16.54 -0.91
C ILE A 126 4.70 16.48 -1.38
N ILE A 127 4.56 16.62 -2.70
CA ILE A 127 3.26 16.73 -3.35
C ILE A 127 2.70 15.34 -3.58
N ARG A 128 1.39 15.20 -3.34
CA ARG A 128 0.64 14.01 -3.71
C ARG A 128 0.47 13.96 -5.23
N ILE A 129 1.37 13.28 -5.93
CA ILE A 129 1.34 13.18 -7.40
C ILE A 129 0.35 12.08 -7.86
N SER A 130 0.11 11.03 -7.07
CA SER A 130 -0.85 9.98 -7.42
C SER A 130 -2.26 10.35 -6.96
N GLN A 131 -3.10 10.80 -7.89
CA GLN A 131 -4.53 10.87 -7.66
C GLN A 131 -5.08 9.43 -7.57
N TYR A 132 -5.81 9.14 -6.49
CA TYR A 132 -6.61 7.91 -6.29
C TYR A 132 -5.83 6.63 -5.95
N LYS A 133 -5.08 6.63 -4.85
CA LYS A 133 -4.71 5.36 -4.19
C LYS A 133 -5.97 4.73 -3.60
N ASN A 134 -6.30 3.53 -4.06
CA ASN A 134 -7.31 2.70 -3.42
C ASN A 134 -6.70 2.13 -2.13
N ILE A 135 -7.35 2.34 -1.00
CA ILE A 135 -6.98 1.78 0.29
C ILE A 135 -7.85 0.55 0.51
N LYS A 136 -7.20 -0.61 0.70
CA LYS A 136 -7.92 -1.83 1.03
C LYS A 136 -8.34 -1.79 2.49
N ILE A 137 -9.62 -2.00 2.76
CA ILE A 137 -10.17 -2.09 4.11
C ILE A 137 -10.59 -3.53 4.37
N ILE A 138 -10.37 -3.98 5.61
CA ILE A 138 -10.84 -5.27 6.12
C ILE A 138 -11.86 -5.02 7.22
N VAL A 139 -12.99 -5.69 7.13
CA VAL A 139 -14.00 -5.81 8.19
C VAL A 139 -13.85 -7.21 8.77
N GLU A 140 -13.42 -7.32 10.03
CA GLU A 140 -13.27 -8.59 10.75
C GLU A 140 -14.43 -8.77 11.73
N PHE A 141 -15.07 -9.92 11.66
CA PHE A 141 -16.19 -10.32 12.51
C PHE A 141 -15.69 -11.10 13.75
N GLU A 142 -16.54 -11.23 14.77
CA GLU A 142 -16.21 -11.95 16.01
C GLU A 142 -15.86 -13.43 15.77
N ASN A 143 -16.51 -14.05 14.77
CA ASN A 143 -16.23 -15.42 14.34
C ASN A 143 -14.95 -15.56 13.48
N GLN A 144 -14.13 -14.50 13.37
CA GLN A 144 -12.91 -14.42 12.56
C GLN A 144 -13.13 -14.40 11.05
N ALA A 145 -14.38 -14.42 10.56
CA ALA A 145 -14.66 -14.18 9.15
C ALA A 145 -14.26 -12.74 8.78
N THR A 146 -13.93 -12.54 7.50
CA THR A 146 -13.54 -11.22 7.00
C THR A 146 -14.27 -10.88 5.72
N LEU A 147 -14.57 -9.59 5.55
CA LEU A 147 -14.91 -9.00 4.27
C LEU A 147 -13.82 -7.99 3.91
N SER A 148 -13.64 -7.78 2.61
CA SER A 148 -12.71 -6.77 2.13
C SER A 148 -13.40 -5.81 1.19
N GLY A 149 -12.98 -4.56 1.21
CA GLY A 149 -13.40 -3.57 0.24
C GLY A 149 -12.29 -2.57 -0.04
N LYS A 150 -12.57 -1.59 -0.89
CA LYS A 150 -11.62 -0.55 -1.26
C LYS A 150 -12.29 0.80 -1.20
N ILE A 151 -11.66 1.73 -0.48
CA ILE A 151 -12.05 3.14 -0.50
C ILE A 151 -11.01 3.95 -1.26
N LYS A 152 -11.41 5.09 -1.79
CA LYS A 152 -10.47 6.12 -2.20
C LYS A 152 -9.89 6.77 -0.95
N GLU A 153 -8.61 7.13 -1.01
CA GLU A 153 -7.94 7.80 0.09
C GLU A 153 -8.66 9.07 0.57
N TRP A 154 -9.31 9.83 -0.32
CA TRP A 154 -10.02 11.04 0.07
C TRP A 154 -11.23 10.76 0.98
N GLN A 155 -11.81 9.55 0.94
CA GLN A 155 -12.87 9.12 1.87
C GLN A 155 -12.38 8.99 3.32
N LEU A 156 -11.06 9.06 3.58
CA LEU A 156 -10.51 9.17 4.93
C LEU A 156 -10.67 10.56 5.57
N TYR A 157 -11.07 11.56 4.79
CA TYR A 157 -11.25 12.94 5.25
C TYR A 157 -12.62 13.51 4.91
N ASP A 158 -13.29 12.88 3.95
CA ASP A 158 -14.61 13.27 3.50
C ASP A 158 -15.68 12.40 4.18
N ASN A 159 -16.65 13.05 4.80
CA ASN A 159 -17.78 12.40 5.46
C ASN A 159 -19.04 12.33 4.58
N THR A 160 -18.98 12.79 3.34
CA THR A 160 -20.11 12.79 2.40
C THR A 160 -20.38 11.43 1.79
N ILE A 161 -19.35 10.56 1.70
CA ILE A 161 -19.51 9.16 1.31
C ILE A 161 -19.51 8.29 2.56
N THR A 162 -20.53 7.44 2.65
CA THR A 162 -20.80 6.62 3.82
C THR A 162 -20.99 5.14 3.46
N ASP A 163 -20.44 4.70 2.34
CA ASP A 163 -20.57 3.34 1.81
C ASP A 163 -19.24 2.85 1.21
N MET A 164 -19.10 1.53 1.14
CA MET A 164 -17.98 0.84 0.52
C MET A 164 -18.42 -0.52 0.01
N SER A 165 -18.20 -0.74 -1.28
CA SER A 165 -18.40 -2.05 -1.89
C SER A 165 -17.54 -3.11 -1.21
N ILE A 166 -18.20 -4.20 -0.79
CA ILE A 166 -17.58 -5.34 -0.12
C ILE A 166 -17.52 -6.57 -1.02
N TYR A 167 -16.53 -7.41 -0.73
CA TYR A 167 -16.17 -8.59 -1.49
C TYR A 167 -15.78 -9.73 -0.54
N LEU A 168 -16.14 -10.96 -0.92
CA LEU A 168 -15.67 -12.18 -0.24
C LEU A 168 -14.16 -12.39 -0.42
N PRO A 169 -13.45 -12.89 0.61
CA PRO A 169 -12.08 -13.35 0.48
C PRO A 169 -11.88 -14.42 -0.59
N ASP A 170 -10.72 -14.38 -1.26
CA ASP A 170 -10.37 -15.26 -2.38
C ASP A 170 -10.46 -16.77 -2.04
N ASN A 171 -10.26 -17.14 -0.76
CA ASN A 171 -10.22 -18.53 -0.30
C ASN A 171 -11.60 -19.15 0.00
N ILE A 172 -12.66 -18.34 0.08
CA ILE A 172 -14.01 -18.84 0.38
C ILE A 172 -15.01 -18.56 -0.74
N ARG A 173 -14.66 -17.71 -1.71
CA ARG A 173 -15.55 -17.41 -2.84
C ARG A 173 -15.53 -18.52 -3.91
N PRO A 174 -16.63 -18.71 -4.66
CA PRO A 174 -16.64 -19.59 -5.83
C PRO A 174 -15.61 -19.17 -6.91
N LEU A 175 -14.93 -20.15 -7.52
CA LEU A 175 -13.83 -19.93 -8.48
C LEU A 175 -14.24 -19.15 -9.75
N SER A 176 -15.50 -19.25 -10.18
CA SER A 176 -16.06 -18.52 -11.32
C SER A 176 -16.33 -17.04 -11.04
N TYR A 177 -16.25 -16.62 -9.77
CA TYR A 177 -16.70 -15.31 -9.28
C TYR A 177 -15.52 -14.46 -8.77
N VAL A 178 -14.47 -14.35 -9.58
CA VAL A 178 -13.29 -13.55 -9.22
C VAL A 178 -13.65 -12.06 -9.21
N GLY A 179 -13.80 -11.51 -8.01
CA GLY A 179 -13.95 -10.06 -7.80
C GLY A 179 -15.38 -9.53 -7.87
N GLU A 180 -16.40 -10.37 -7.74
CA GLU A 180 -17.78 -9.88 -7.68
C GLU A 180 -18.10 -9.24 -6.33
N TYR A 181 -18.64 -8.03 -6.45
CA TYR A 181 -19.30 -7.26 -5.42
C TYR A 181 -20.40 -8.11 -4.78
N ILE A 182 -20.49 -8.13 -3.45
CA ILE A 182 -21.53 -8.88 -2.73
C ILE A 182 -22.51 -7.97 -1.98
N GLY A 183 -22.29 -6.66 -2.00
CA GLY A 183 -23.03 -5.71 -1.20
C GLY A 183 -22.24 -4.45 -0.87
N GLU A 184 -22.88 -3.56 -0.12
CA GLU A 184 -22.32 -2.33 0.40
C GLU A 184 -22.11 -2.42 1.93
N PHE A 185 -21.09 -1.73 2.42
CA PHE A 185 -20.82 -1.59 3.83
C PHE A 185 -21.04 -0.13 4.27
N PRO A 186 -22.16 0.18 4.95
CA PRO A 186 -22.50 1.54 5.29
C PRO A 186 -21.62 2.05 6.45
N MET A 187 -20.60 2.83 6.13
CA MET A 187 -19.72 3.44 7.12
C MET A 187 -19.08 4.74 6.63
N ASN A 188 -18.96 5.70 7.54
CA ASN A 188 -18.14 6.89 7.34
C ASN A 188 -16.66 6.58 7.69
N PHE A 189 -15.78 6.60 6.69
CA PHE A 189 -14.35 6.31 6.84
C PHE A 189 -13.52 7.50 7.33
N SER A 190 -14.09 8.70 7.41
CA SER A 190 -13.39 9.88 7.94
C SER A 190 -13.13 9.82 9.44
N ASN A 191 -13.93 9.04 10.19
CA ASN A 191 -13.74 8.82 11.62
C ASN A 191 -12.76 7.67 11.87
N ASN A 192 -11.47 7.92 11.61
CA ASN A 192 -10.38 6.94 11.70
C ASN A 192 -9.31 7.36 12.74
N TYR A 193 -8.55 6.39 13.24
CA TYR A 193 -7.45 6.60 14.17
C TYR A 193 -6.30 5.62 13.91
N ILE A 194 -5.09 5.95 14.37
CA ILE A 194 -3.95 5.04 14.33
C ILE A 194 -3.91 4.25 15.65
N ASP A 195 -4.02 2.93 15.58
CA ASP A 195 -3.75 2.05 16.73
C ASP A 195 -2.23 1.96 16.91
N LYS A 196 -1.73 2.47 18.03
CA LYS A 196 -0.29 2.60 18.32
C LYS A 196 0.41 1.25 18.44
N ASP A 197 -0.27 0.24 18.96
CA ASP A 197 0.30 -1.09 19.18
C ASP A 197 0.37 -1.87 17.88
N LYS A 198 -0.68 -1.79 17.05
CA LYS A 198 -0.77 -2.51 15.78
C LYS A 198 -0.17 -1.76 14.62
N ARG A 199 0.04 -0.44 14.76
CA ARG A 199 0.51 0.48 13.73
C ARG A 199 -0.31 0.40 12.44
N MET A 200 -1.63 0.30 12.63
CA MET A 200 -2.60 0.23 11.56
C MET A 200 -3.60 1.38 11.67
N LEU A 201 -4.08 1.84 10.52
CA LEU A 201 -5.23 2.73 10.46
C LEU A 201 -6.48 1.91 10.78
N MET A 202 -7.11 2.26 11.89
CA MET A 202 -8.31 1.64 12.41
C MET A 202 -9.50 2.58 12.24
N PHE A 203 -10.70 1.99 12.27
CA PHE A 203 -11.95 2.73 12.25
C PHE A 203 -12.79 2.38 13.47
N HIS A 204 -13.55 3.35 13.96
CA HIS A 204 -14.43 3.15 15.10
C HIS A 204 -15.58 2.22 14.70
N VAL A 205 -15.73 1.10 15.39
CA VAL A 205 -16.82 0.16 15.14
C VAL A 205 -18.13 0.79 15.64
N THR A 206 -18.99 1.20 14.73
CA THR A 206 -20.35 1.71 15.03
C THR A 206 -21.42 0.63 14.89
N ASN A 207 -21.01 -0.64 14.76
CA ASN A 207 -21.87 -1.80 14.45
C ASN A 207 -22.81 -1.59 13.24
N PRO A 208 -22.32 -1.08 12.09
CA PRO A 208 -23.14 -1.10 10.87
C PRO A 208 -23.36 -2.56 10.44
N GLU A 209 -24.55 -2.85 9.92
CA GLU A 209 -24.83 -4.13 9.28
C GLU A 209 -24.49 -4.01 7.79
N PRO A 210 -23.70 -4.94 7.21
CA PRO A 210 -23.48 -4.95 5.77
C PRO A 210 -24.79 -5.18 5.01
N GLU A 211 -24.98 -4.44 3.92
CA GLU A 211 -26.14 -4.54 3.03
C GLU A 211 -25.77 -5.43 1.84
N TYR A 212 -26.30 -6.66 1.78
CA TYR A 212 -25.95 -7.61 0.72
C TYR A 212 -26.82 -7.41 -0.52
N ASP A 213 -26.25 -7.67 -1.70
CA ASP A 213 -27.00 -7.63 -2.95
C ASP A 213 -28.15 -8.65 -2.93
N ILE A 214 -29.33 -8.23 -3.38
CA ILE A 214 -30.56 -9.04 -3.37
C ILE A 214 -30.37 -10.40 -4.06
N ALA A 215 -29.50 -10.50 -5.07
CA ALA A 215 -29.19 -11.73 -5.79
C ALA A 215 -28.57 -12.82 -4.89
N TYR A 216 -28.02 -12.43 -3.74
CA TYR A 216 -27.37 -13.31 -2.77
C TYR A 216 -28.12 -13.41 -1.44
N THR A 217 -29.32 -12.84 -1.35
CA THR A 217 -30.16 -12.90 -0.14
C THR A 217 -31.40 -13.76 -0.36
N HIS A 218 -32.14 -14.04 0.72
CA HIS A 218 -33.43 -14.72 0.67
C HIS A 218 -34.57 -13.85 0.08
N GLU A 219 -34.30 -12.60 -0.30
CA GLU A 219 -35.27 -11.76 -1.01
C GLU A 219 -35.47 -12.20 -2.47
N SER A 220 -34.42 -12.77 -3.10
CA SER A 220 -34.52 -13.43 -4.40
C SER A 220 -34.88 -14.91 -4.20
N GLN A 221 -35.80 -15.42 -5.02
CA GLN A 221 -36.17 -16.83 -4.98
C GLN A 221 -35.02 -17.71 -5.47
N ASP A 222 -34.79 -18.86 -4.83
CA ASP A 222 -33.70 -19.76 -5.21
C ASP A 222 -33.79 -20.27 -6.66
N GLU A 223 -35.00 -20.33 -7.24
CA GLU A 223 -35.18 -20.69 -8.66
C GLU A 223 -34.62 -19.63 -9.62
N GLU A 224 -34.52 -18.38 -9.17
CA GLU A 224 -34.00 -17.24 -9.94
C GLU A 224 -32.47 -17.07 -9.78
N LYS A 225 -31.88 -17.73 -8.77
CA LYS A 225 -30.45 -17.67 -8.49
C LYS A 225 -29.65 -18.67 -9.31
N THR A 226 -28.46 -18.27 -9.72
CA THR A 226 -27.44 -19.22 -10.20
C THR A 226 -27.02 -20.18 -9.07
N ASP A 227 -26.47 -21.33 -9.44
CA ASP A 227 -25.93 -22.28 -8.45
C ASP A 227 -24.85 -21.63 -7.56
N GLU A 228 -24.11 -20.67 -8.09
CA GLU A 228 -23.15 -19.86 -7.33
C GLU A 228 -23.82 -18.82 -6.45
N GLY A 229 -24.90 -18.16 -6.90
CA GLY A 229 -25.67 -17.24 -6.06
C GLY A 229 -26.21 -17.93 -4.80
N LYS A 230 -26.64 -19.20 -4.93
CA LYS A 230 -27.02 -20.05 -3.79
C LYS A 230 -25.85 -20.31 -2.86
N LYS A 231 -24.67 -20.67 -3.39
CA LYS A 231 -23.45 -20.87 -2.57
C LYS A 231 -23.06 -19.59 -1.83
N ILE A 232 -23.19 -18.43 -2.45
CA ILE A 232 -22.91 -17.15 -1.79
C ILE A 232 -23.95 -16.91 -0.69
N THR A 233 -25.24 -17.17 -0.95
CA THR A 233 -26.31 -17.09 0.06
C THR A 233 -25.94 -17.95 1.30
N ASP A 234 -25.55 -19.22 1.08
CA ASP A 234 -25.14 -20.14 2.17
C ASP A 234 -23.92 -19.63 2.95
N ILE A 235 -22.94 -19.02 2.25
CA ILE A 235 -21.76 -18.41 2.88
C ILE A 235 -22.17 -17.22 3.76
N LEU A 236 -23.05 -16.35 3.25
CA LEU A 236 -23.55 -15.18 3.95
C LEU A 236 -24.29 -15.58 5.23
N ASP A 237 -25.24 -16.51 5.13
CA ASP A 237 -26.00 -17.03 6.28
C ASP A 237 -25.09 -17.61 7.36
N LYS A 238 -24.07 -18.37 6.95
CA LYS A 238 -23.21 -19.10 7.87
C LYS A 238 -22.17 -18.23 8.56
N LEU A 239 -21.60 -17.27 7.83
CA LEU A 239 -20.39 -16.56 8.27
C LEU A 239 -20.58 -15.08 8.58
N TYR A 240 -21.66 -14.45 8.11
CA TYR A 240 -21.75 -12.99 8.16
C TYR A 240 -23.08 -12.47 8.70
N ILE A 241 -24.21 -13.08 8.32
CA ILE A 241 -25.52 -12.64 8.80
C ILE A 241 -25.65 -12.86 10.30
N GLY A 242 -26.06 -11.81 11.03
CA GLY A 242 -26.17 -11.80 12.49
C GLY A 242 -24.85 -11.79 13.25
N GLN A 243 -23.69 -11.73 12.56
CA GLN A 243 -22.39 -11.66 13.21
C GLN A 243 -22.02 -10.22 13.58
N LYS A 244 -21.43 -10.05 14.76
CA LYS A 244 -20.90 -8.75 15.20
C LYS A 244 -19.55 -8.47 14.60
N ILE A 245 -19.29 -7.20 14.34
CA ILE A 245 -18.00 -6.71 13.86
C ILE A 245 -17.06 -6.56 15.06
N LYS A 246 -15.90 -7.19 14.96
CA LYS A 246 -14.85 -7.11 15.96
C LYS A 246 -13.94 -5.90 15.74
N ARG A 247 -13.53 -5.65 14.49
CA ARG A 247 -12.68 -4.50 14.14
C ARG A 247 -12.72 -4.21 12.64
N ILE A 248 -12.38 -2.97 12.29
CA ILE A 248 -12.28 -2.50 10.92
C ILE A 248 -10.93 -1.79 10.78
N TYR A 249 -10.15 -2.13 9.76
CA TYR A 249 -8.80 -1.60 9.59
C TYR A 249 -8.38 -1.53 8.13
N ALA A 250 -7.53 -0.56 7.81
CA ALA A 250 -6.89 -0.49 6.50
C ALA A 250 -5.70 -1.45 6.45
N VAL A 251 -5.60 -2.21 5.37
CA VAL A 251 -4.39 -2.96 5.07
C VAL A 251 -3.34 -1.94 4.64
N PRO A 252 -2.15 -1.93 5.26
CA PRO A 252 -1.02 -1.19 4.73
C PRO A 252 -0.88 -1.53 3.25
N SER A 253 -0.61 -0.52 2.42
CA SER A 253 -0.38 -0.75 0.99
C SER A 253 0.76 -1.77 0.81
N ASP A 254 0.40 -3.02 0.56
CA ASP A 254 1.32 -4.12 0.26
C ASP A 254 2.03 -3.86 -1.07
N GLN A 255 3.01 -2.96 -1.04
CA GLN A 255 4.16 -3.04 -1.91
C GLN A 255 5.37 -3.67 -1.21
N LYS A 256 5.15 -4.32 -0.05
CA LYS A 256 6.22 -5.04 0.65
C LYS A 256 6.44 -6.47 0.14
N ASP A 257 5.39 -7.14 -0.34
CA ASP A 257 5.47 -8.59 -0.61
C ASP A 257 5.41 -9.02 -2.07
N LYS A 258 5.28 -8.11 -3.04
CA LYS A 258 5.23 -8.58 -4.45
C LYS A 258 6.55 -9.09 -4.99
N PHE A 259 7.68 -8.79 -4.36
CA PHE A 259 8.96 -9.38 -4.75
C PHE A 259 9.95 -9.34 -3.56
N ARG A 260 9.79 -10.22 -2.57
CA ARG A 260 10.92 -10.65 -1.74
C ARG A 260 11.46 -11.93 -2.35
N PHE A 261 12.45 -11.80 -3.23
CA PHE A 261 13.39 -12.88 -3.47
C PHE A 261 14.62 -12.52 -2.63
N PHE A 262 14.93 -13.42 -1.68
CA PHE A 262 16.16 -13.38 -0.91
C PHE A 262 17.39 -13.38 -1.83
#